data_AF-A0A534NZ27-F1
#
_entry.id   AF-A0A534NZ27-F1
#
_cell.length_a   1.000
_cell.length_b   1.000
_cell.length_c   1.000
_cell.angle_alpha   90.00
_cell.angle_beta   90.00
_cell.angle_gamma   90.00
#
_symmetry.space_group_name_H-M   'P 1'
#
loop_
_entity.id
_entity.type
_entity.pdbx_description
1 polymer ?
#
loop_
_entity_poly.entity_id
_entity_poly.type
_entity_poly.pdbx_seq_one_letter_code
_entity_poly.pdbx_strand_id
1 'polypeptide(L)'
;MKWTLLIIAVLFGAAPARAQQSAEDRFRSLPAEKQEELRRRFRELQSLPPAERAELRRNLERLDAMPPADRRGVLENYRRFEQMTPEERQQILQRWKEFRSLPPEKRADLRQQLRRIMDADPAERRQLLDNMGRWERMTPEQREEMRQRFRERREQRRQERQERRQERQERRQERRQDRRG
;
A
#
# COMPACT_ATOMS: atom_id res chain seq x y z
N MET A 1 11.09 -4.77 18.87
CA MET A 1 10.73 -5.78 17.87
C MET A 1 9.32 -6.31 18.14
N LYS A 2 8.26 -5.62 17.68
CA LYS A 2 6.86 -5.94 18.05
C LYS A 2 6.05 -6.70 16.99
N TRP A 3 6.67 -7.08 15.86
CA TRP A 3 6.00 -7.75 14.74
C TRP A 3 6.32 -9.24 14.60
N THR A 4 7.31 -9.75 15.34
CA THR A 4 7.72 -11.17 15.36
C THR A 4 6.64 -12.14 15.90
N LEU A 5 5.52 -11.61 16.40
CA LEU A 5 4.42 -12.40 16.96
C LEU A 5 3.39 -12.88 15.91
N LEU A 6 3.50 -12.48 14.64
CA LEU A 6 2.64 -13.01 13.56
C LEU A 6 2.97 -14.47 13.18
N ILE A 7 4.07 -15.03 13.68
CA ILE A 7 4.51 -16.41 13.36
C ILE A 7 3.77 -17.50 14.15
N ILE A 8 2.91 -17.19 15.13
CA ILE A 8 2.24 -18.28 15.88
C ILE A 8 1.15 -18.98 15.05
N ALA A 9 0.56 -18.35 14.03
CA ALA A 9 -0.55 -18.95 13.26
C ALA A 9 -0.15 -19.69 11.96
N VAL A 10 1.12 -19.65 11.54
CA VAL A 10 1.56 -20.24 10.24
C VAL A 10 2.27 -21.60 10.39
N LEU A 11 2.49 -22.09 11.61
CA LEU A 11 2.84 -23.50 11.83
C LEU A 11 1.65 -24.47 11.70
N PHE A 12 0.49 -24.00 11.22
CA PHE A 12 -0.73 -24.79 11.01
C PHE A 12 -1.25 -24.77 9.56
N GLY A 13 -0.37 -24.63 8.56
CA GLY A 13 -0.84 -24.56 7.16
C GLY A 13 0.13 -25.06 6.10
N ALA A 14 0.39 -26.38 6.05
CA ALA A 14 0.59 -27.17 4.82
C ALA A 14 0.96 -28.64 5.16
N ALA A 15 -0.01 -29.57 5.05
CA ALA A 15 0.14 -30.95 4.51
C ALA A 15 -1.08 -31.84 4.89
N PRO A 16 -1.71 -32.54 3.92
CA PRO A 16 -2.79 -33.50 4.19
C PRO A 16 -2.18 -34.82 4.69
N ALA A 17 -2.02 -34.96 6.01
CA ALA A 17 -1.79 -36.23 6.74
C ALA A 17 -1.72 -36.02 8.27
N ARG A 18 -1.47 -34.80 8.76
CA ARG A 18 -1.40 -34.46 10.20
C ARG A 18 -2.70 -33.85 10.75
N ALA A 19 -3.84 -34.43 10.40
CA ALA A 19 -5.14 -33.95 10.85
C ALA A 19 -5.50 -34.36 12.30
N GLN A 20 -4.71 -35.22 12.96
CA GLN A 20 -5.03 -35.78 14.29
C GLN A 20 -4.11 -35.36 15.45
N GLN A 21 -2.94 -34.78 15.21
CA GLN A 21 -2.06 -34.36 16.31
C GLN A 21 -2.56 -33.05 16.92
N SER A 22 -2.76 -33.05 18.24
CA SER A 22 -3.13 -31.85 18.99
C SER A 22 -2.03 -30.79 18.84
N ALA A 23 -2.35 -29.53 19.13
CA ALA A 23 -1.35 -28.46 19.17
C ALA A 23 -0.22 -28.78 20.18
N GLU A 24 -0.56 -29.49 21.25
CA GLU A 24 0.37 -29.95 22.27
C GLU A 24 1.34 -31.02 21.73
N ASP A 25 0.83 -32.02 21.00
CA ASP A 25 1.68 -33.07 20.39
C ASP A 25 2.66 -32.45 19.39
N ARG A 26 2.19 -31.48 18.60
CA ARG A 26 3.05 -30.74 17.67
C ARG A 26 4.13 -29.98 18.41
N PHE A 27 3.78 -29.28 19.49
CA PHE A 27 4.75 -28.54 20.31
C PHE A 27 5.80 -29.47 20.93
N ARG A 28 5.37 -30.60 21.52
CA ARG A 28 6.25 -31.61 22.12
C ARG A 28 7.20 -32.25 21.10
N SER A 29 6.78 -32.35 19.83
CA SER A 29 7.60 -32.88 18.74
C SER A 29 8.68 -31.92 18.22
N LEU A 30 8.66 -30.63 18.63
CA LEU A 30 9.66 -29.66 18.18
C LEU A 30 11.00 -29.87 18.89
N PRO A 31 12.13 -29.52 18.26
CA PRO A 31 13.43 -29.45 18.94
C PRO A 31 13.37 -28.56 20.18
N ALA A 32 14.14 -28.89 21.23
CA ALA A 32 14.12 -28.16 22.51
C ALA A 32 14.34 -26.65 22.35
N GLU A 33 15.26 -26.25 21.46
CA GLU A 33 15.51 -24.84 21.14
C GLU A 33 14.26 -24.12 20.60
N LYS A 34 13.48 -24.80 19.76
CA LYS A 34 12.23 -24.27 19.19
C LYS A 34 11.11 -24.23 20.23
N GLN A 35 11.07 -25.20 21.13
CA GLN A 35 10.14 -25.16 22.27
C GLN A 35 10.42 -23.96 23.18
N GLU A 36 11.69 -23.71 23.52
CA GLU A 36 12.10 -22.55 24.34
C GLU A 36 11.84 -21.22 23.64
N GLU A 37 12.12 -21.13 22.34
CA GLU A 37 11.78 -19.95 21.53
C GLU A 37 10.28 -19.64 21.59
N LEU A 38 9.42 -20.66 21.41
CA LEU A 38 7.97 -20.50 21.47
C LEU A 38 7.49 -20.14 22.88
N ARG A 39 8.05 -20.74 23.94
CA ARG A 39 7.75 -20.37 25.34
C ARG A 39 8.11 -18.92 25.62
N ARG A 40 9.28 -18.46 25.15
CA ARG A 40 9.69 -17.06 25.29
C ARG A 40 8.73 -16.10 24.58
N ARG A 41 8.42 -16.37 23.31
CA ARG A 41 7.45 -15.57 22.53
C ARG A 41 6.06 -15.56 23.17
N PHE A 42 5.62 -16.68 23.75
CA PHE A 42 4.36 -16.74 24.48
C PHE A 42 4.37 -15.87 25.73
N ARG A 43 5.45 -15.88 26.51
CA ARG A 43 5.61 -14.97 27.67
C ARG A 43 5.59 -13.50 27.24
N GLU A 44 6.26 -13.15 26.14
CA GLU A 44 6.21 -11.80 25.56
C GLU A 44 4.80 -11.40 25.13
N LEU A 45 4.04 -12.34 24.54
CA LEU A 45 2.64 -12.10 24.18
C LEU A 45 1.75 -11.88 25.41
N GLN A 46 1.98 -12.63 26.49
CA GLN A 46 1.23 -12.47 27.75
C GLN A 46 1.56 -11.17 28.48
N SER A 47 2.76 -10.61 28.30
CA SER A 47 3.15 -9.33 28.89
C SER A 47 2.67 -8.11 28.09
N LEU A 48 2.07 -8.29 26.91
CA LEU A 48 1.49 -7.17 26.15
C LEU A 48 0.29 -6.55 26.89
N PRO A 49 0.12 -5.21 26.81
CA PRO A 49 -1.09 -4.56 27.29
C PRO A 49 -2.36 -5.18 26.67
N PRO A 50 -3.49 -5.24 27.39
CA PRO A 50 -4.72 -5.85 26.89
C PRO A 50 -5.17 -5.32 25.52
N ALA A 51 -5.01 -4.01 25.29
CA ALA A 51 -5.33 -3.37 24.02
C ALA A 51 -4.43 -3.85 22.85
N GLU A 52 -3.11 -3.97 23.08
CA GLU A 52 -2.16 -4.49 22.08
C GLU A 52 -2.46 -5.97 21.77
N ARG A 53 -2.74 -6.78 22.79
CA ARG A 53 -3.13 -8.19 22.61
C ARG A 53 -4.44 -8.34 21.83
N ALA A 54 -5.43 -7.49 22.10
CA ALA A 54 -6.68 -7.48 21.36
C ALA A 54 -6.49 -7.06 19.89
N GLU A 55 -5.59 -6.12 19.61
CA GLU A 55 -5.24 -5.73 18.24
C GLU A 55 -4.56 -6.89 17.49
N LEU A 56 -3.61 -7.57 18.13
CA LEU A 56 -2.96 -8.73 17.54
C LEU A 56 -3.97 -9.83 17.20
N ARG A 57 -4.90 -10.14 18.12
CA ARG A 57 -5.95 -11.13 17.87
C ARG A 57 -6.81 -10.77 16.66
N ARG A 58 -7.26 -9.51 16.55
CA ARG A 58 -8.02 -9.04 15.38
C ARG A 58 -7.23 -9.14 14.08
N ASN A 59 -5.92 -8.87 14.11
CA ASN A 59 -5.08 -8.98 12.93
C ASN A 59 -4.91 -10.44 12.48
N LEU A 60 -4.79 -11.38 13.43
CA LEU A 60 -4.75 -12.81 13.14
C LEU A 60 -6.08 -13.31 12.57
N GLU A 61 -7.22 -12.95 13.17
CA GLU A 61 -8.55 -13.29 12.66
C GLU A 61 -8.75 -12.81 11.22
N ARG A 62 -8.30 -11.58 10.90
CA ARG A 62 -8.34 -11.08 9.52
C ARG A 62 -7.45 -11.88 8.58
N LEU A 63 -6.24 -12.25 9.00
CA LEU A 63 -5.32 -13.03 8.18
C LEU A 63 -5.86 -14.43 7.89
N ASP A 64 -6.53 -15.04 8.86
CA ASP A 64 -7.13 -16.37 8.71
C ASP A 64 -8.41 -16.34 7.85
N ALA A 65 -9.14 -15.23 7.86
CA ALA A 65 -10.30 -15.01 7.01
C ALA A 65 -9.93 -14.62 5.55
N MET A 66 -8.67 -14.34 5.24
CA MET A 66 -8.24 -13.98 3.89
C MET A 66 -8.28 -15.19 2.93
N PRO A 67 -8.61 -14.97 1.65
CA PRO A 67 -8.39 -15.95 0.60
C PRO A 67 -6.93 -16.45 0.58
N PRO A 68 -6.67 -17.72 0.23
CA PRO A 68 -5.31 -18.29 0.28
C PRO A 68 -4.27 -17.49 -0.51
N ALA A 69 -4.65 -16.90 -1.66
CA ALA A 69 -3.76 -16.07 -2.47
C ALA A 69 -3.35 -14.79 -1.74
N ASP A 70 -4.30 -14.08 -1.14
CA ASP A 70 -4.06 -12.85 -0.39
C ASP A 70 -3.21 -13.12 0.84
N ARG A 71 -3.54 -14.20 1.58
CA ARG A 71 -2.75 -14.64 2.73
C ARG A 71 -1.30 -14.91 2.35
N ARG A 72 -1.05 -15.58 1.21
CA ARG A 72 0.31 -15.79 0.69
C ARG A 72 1.04 -14.48 0.44
N GLY A 73 0.39 -13.50 -0.17
CA GLY A 73 0.98 -12.18 -0.42
C GLY A 73 1.36 -11.45 0.88
N VAL A 74 0.50 -11.48 1.90
CA VAL A 74 0.82 -10.90 3.21
C VAL A 74 2.03 -11.59 3.86
N LEU A 75 2.09 -12.92 3.82
CA LEU A 75 3.20 -13.69 4.38
C LEU A 75 4.51 -13.46 3.62
N GLU A 76 4.47 -13.30 2.31
CA GLU A 76 5.65 -12.97 1.51
C GLU A 76 6.18 -11.57 1.84
N ASN A 77 5.28 -10.57 1.94
CA ASN A 77 5.66 -9.22 2.35
C ASN A 77 6.30 -9.21 3.74
N TYR A 78 5.76 -10.00 4.67
CA TYR A 78 6.34 -10.17 6.00
C TYR A 78 7.75 -10.79 5.95
N ARG A 79 7.97 -11.85 5.15
CA ARG A 79 9.30 -12.45 4.98
C ARG A 79 10.30 -11.46 4.40
N ARG A 80 9.89 -10.65 3.40
CA ARG A 80 10.74 -9.59 2.84
C ARG A 80 11.10 -8.56 3.90
N PHE A 81 10.13 -8.14 4.72
CA PHE A 81 10.38 -7.24 5.85
C PHE A 81 11.34 -7.82 6.89
N GLU A 82 11.29 -9.13 7.16
CA GLU A 82 12.23 -9.82 8.05
C GLU A 82 13.64 -9.97 7.48
N GLN A 83 13.83 -9.73 6.19
CA GLN A 83 15.15 -9.79 5.53
C GLN A 83 15.76 -8.40 5.34
N MET A 84 14.98 -7.33 5.50
CA MET A 84 15.45 -5.93 5.41
C MET A 84 16.46 -5.59 6.51
N THR A 85 17.30 -4.58 6.25
CA THR A 85 18.22 -4.04 7.25
C THR A 85 17.46 -3.36 8.40
N PRO A 86 18.08 -3.17 9.58
CA PRO A 86 17.45 -2.42 10.67
C PRO A 86 16.97 -1.04 10.26
N GLU A 87 17.73 -0.33 9.43
CA GLU A 87 17.44 1.01 8.93
C GLU A 87 16.21 1.01 8.01
N GLU A 88 16.15 0.08 7.05
CA GLU A 88 15.01 -0.10 6.16
C GLU A 88 13.73 -0.41 6.95
N ARG A 89 13.82 -1.31 7.93
CA ARG A 89 12.68 -1.62 8.82
C ARG A 89 12.23 -0.39 9.58
N GLN A 90 13.16 0.39 10.13
CA GLN A 90 12.83 1.62 10.84
C GLN A 90 12.12 2.62 9.94
N GLN A 91 12.58 2.80 8.70
CA GLN A 91 11.92 3.68 7.74
C GLN A 91 10.48 3.24 7.45
N ILE A 92 10.25 1.95 7.24
CA ILE A 92 8.90 1.40 7.01
C ILE A 92 8.01 1.61 8.24
N LEU A 93 8.52 1.32 9.44
CA LEU A 93 7.77 1.48 10.68
C LEU A 93 7.42 2.95 10.94
N GLN A 94 8.32 3.87 10.62
CA GLN A 94 8.08 5.31 10.74
C GLN A 94 7.00 5.78 9.76
N ARG A 95 7.10 5.41 8.48
CA ARG A 95 6.07 5.69 7.46
C ARG A 95 4.71 5.10 7.86
N TRP A 96 4.70 3.89 8.43
CA TRP A 96 3.48 3.26 8.93
C TRP A 96 2.86 4.01 10.11
N LYS A 97 3.69 4.50 11.04
CA LYS A 97 3.24 5.33 12.17
C LYS A 97 2.61 6.63 11.68
N GLU A 98 3.27 7.31 10.74
CA GLU A 98 2.75 8.53 10.10
C GLU A 98 1.43 8.26 9.37
N PHE A 99 1.35 7.18 8.60
CA PHE A 99 0.10 6.79 7.96
C PHE A 99 -1.02 6.52 8.98
N ARG A 100 -0.71 5.88 10.12
CA ARG A 100 -1.71 5.60 11.17
C ARG A 100 -2.15 6.85 11.94
N SER A 101 -1.33 7.89 12.02
CA SER A 101 -1.70 9.16 12.67
C SER A 101 -2.58 10.05 11.80
N LEU A 102 -2.72 9.74 10.50
CA LEU A 102 -3.63 10.46 9.62
C LEU A 102 -5.11 10.26 10.03
N PRO A 103 -5.97 11.27 9.82
CA PRO A 103 -7.42 11.14 9.97
C PRO A 103 -7.97 9.93 9.17
N PRO A 104 -9.01 9.24 9.66
CA PRO A 104 -9.59 8.06 8.99
C PRO A 104 -9.92 8.29 7.51
N GLU A 105 -10.44 9.47 7.16
CA GLU A 105 -10.85 9.86 5.82
C GLU A 105 -9.64 9.99 4.90
N LYS A 106 -8.56 10.60 5.39
CA LYS A 106 -7.29 10.72 4.65
C LYS A 106 -6.65 9.36 4.41
N ARG A 107 -6.70 8.46 5.41
CA ARG A 107 -6.23 7.07 5.22
C ARG A 107 -7.07 6.31 4.19
N ALA A 108 -8.38 6.55 4.16
CA ALA A 108 -9.28 5.92 3.19
C ALA A 108 -8.99 6.39 1.76
N ASP A 109 -8.81 7.70 1.57
CA ASP A 109 -8.42 8.29 0.28
C ASP A 109 -7.10 7.73 -0.24
N LEU A 110 -6.05 7.70 0.60
CA LEU A 110 -4.75 7.12 0.21
C LEU A 110 -4.87 5.64 -0.16
N ARG A 111 -5.65 4.85 0.59
CA ARG A 111 -5.90 3.43 0.24
C ARG A 111 -6.63 3.30 -1.09
N GLN A 112 -7.59 4.17 -1.38
CA GLN A 112 -8.30 4.16 -2.65
C GLN A 112 -7.38 4.53 -3.82
N GLN A 113 -6.53 5.54 -3.65
CA GLN A 113 -5.53 5.93 -4.66
C GLN A 113 -4.55 4.79 -4.94
N LEU A 114 -4.02 4.16 -3.89
CA LEU A 114 -3.14 3.00 -4.05
C LEU A 114 -3.85 1.84 -4.75
N ARG A 115 -5.11 1.56 -4.40
CA ARG A 115 -5.90 0.52 -5.08
C ARG A 115 -6.04 0.80 -6.57
N ARG A 116 -6.35 2.04 -6.97
CA ARG A 116 -6.43 2.41 -8.39
C ARG A 116 -5.11 2.14 -9.13
N ILE A 117 -3.97 2.42 -8.52
CA ILE A 117 -2.65 2.12 -9.10
C ILE A 117 -2.45 0.60 -9.22
N MET A 118 -2.81 -0.15 -8.18
CA MET A 118 -2.66 -1.61 -8.13
C MET A 118 -3.69 -2.36 -8.98
N ASP A 119 -4.75 -1.71 -9.44
CA ASP A 119 -5.75 -2.26 -10.35
C ASP A 119 -5.49 -1.84 -11.81
N ALA A 120 -4.67 -0.81 -12.04
CA ALA A 120 -4.28 -0.37 -13.39
C ALA A 120 -3.51 -1.46 -14.14
N ASP A 121 -3.60 -1.43 -15.47
CA ASP A 121 -2.89 -2.35 -16.36
C ASP A 121 -1.36 -2.28 -16.13
N PRO A 122 -0.60 -3.36 -16.38
CA PRO A 122 0.81 -3.45 -15.99
C PRO A 122 1.69 -2.30 -16.49
N ALA A 123 1.48 -1.85 -17.72
CA ALA A 123 2.24 -0.75 -18.31
C ALA A 123 1.92 0.60 -17.63
N GLU A 124 0.63 0.87 -17.41
CA GLU A 124 0.17 2.09 -16.74
C GLU A 124 0.62 2.10 -15.28
N ARG A 125 0.45 1.00 -14.55
CA ARG A 125 0.92 0.85 -13.17
C ARG A 125 2.41 1.15 -13.05
N ARG A 126 3.23 0.58 -13.95
CA ARG A 126 4.67 0.83 -13.97
C ARG A 126 4.95 2.33 -14.15
N GLN A 127 4.29 2.96 -15.10
CA GLN A 127 4.46 4.40 -15.34
C GLN A 127 4.05 5.23 -14.12
N LEU A 128 2.92 4.91 -13.47
CA LEU A 128 2.44 5.59 -12.26
C LEU A 128 3.45 5.47 -11.12
N LEU A 129 3.94 4.26 -10.85
CA LEU A 129 4.94 4.00 -9.82
C LEU A 129 6.27 4.72 -10.11
N ASP A 130 6.72 4.72 -11.37
CA ASP A 130 7.92 5.45 -11.79
C ASP A 130 7.75 6.96 -11.61
N ASN A 131 6.58 7.51 -11.95
CA ASN A 131 6.27 8.92 -11.74
C ASN A 131 6.31 9.28 -10.25
N MET A 132 5.71 8.44 -9.40
CA MET A 132 5.73 8.62 -7.93
C MET A 132 7.15 8.57 -7.39
N GLY A 133 7.96 7.59 -7.81
CA GLY A 133 9.34 7.47 -7.39
C GLY A 133 10.19 8.68 -7.81
N ARG A 134 9.96 9.24 -9.01
CA ARG A 134 10.61 10.50 -9.42
C ARG A 134 10.17 11.67 -8.56
N TRP A 135 8.88 11.77 -8.24
CA TRP A 135 8.35 12.84 -7.39
C TRP A 135 8.93 12.80 -5.97
N GLU A 136 9.07 11.61 -5.38
CA GLU A 136 9.65 11.42 -4.04
C GLU A 136 11.10 11.93 -3.98
N ARG A 137 11.87 11.74 -5.06
CA ARG A 137 13.28 12.18 -5.16
C ARG A 137 13.46 13.67 -5.50
N MET A 138 12.41 14.38 -5.90
CA MET A 138 12.50 15.80 -6.22
C MET A 138 12.62 16.68 -4.96
N THR A 139 13.43 17.73 -5.04
CA THR A 139 13.47 18.78 -4.01
C THR A 139 12.17 19.61 -4.01
N PRO A 140 11.87 20.36 -2.94
CA PRO A 140 10.72 21.26 -2.91
C PRO A 140 10.68 22.24 -4.10
N GLU A 141 11.83 22.78 -4.49
CA GLU A 141 11.99 23.73 -5.60
C GLU A 141 11.70 23.06 -6.94
N GLN A 142 12.25 21.87 -7.18
CA GLN A 142 11.97 21.09 -8.40
C GLN A 142 10.49 20.73 -8.51
N ARG A 143 9.84 20.40 -7.39
CA ARG A 143 8.39 20.15 -7.37
C ARG A 143 7.60 21.41 -7.69
N GLU A 144 8.03 22.58 -7.20
CA GLU A 144 7.37 23.86 -7.50
C GLU A 144 7.53 24.26 -8.96
N GLU A 145 8.74 24.15 -9.52
CA GLU A 145 9.01 24.38 -10.94
C GLU A 145 8.13 23.48 -11.82
N MET A 146 8.04 22.19 -11.48
CA MET A 146 7.17 21.26 -12.19
C MET A 146 5.69 21.68 -12.11
N ARG A 147 5.22 22.12 -10.93
CA ARG A 147 3.86 22.65 -10.76
C ARG A 147 3.63 23.91 -11.60
N GLN A 148 4.60 24.83 -11.67
CA GLN A 148 4.53 26.02 -12.52
C GLN A 148 4.42 25.65 -13.99
N ARG A 149 5.29 24.79 -14.49
CA ARG A 149 5.24 24.29 -15.88
C ARG A 149 3.90 23.64 -16.23
N PHE A 150 3.30 22.89 -15.30
CA PHE A 150 1.97 22.32 -15.49
C PHE A 150 0.87 23.38 -15.55
N ARG A 151 0.96 24.44 -14.72
CA ARG A 151 0.01 25.57 -14.73
C ARG A 151 0.09 26.34 -16.05
N GLU A 152 1.29 26.73 -16.47
CA GLU A 152 1.51 27.44 -17.74
C GLU A 152 0.97 26.65 -18.94
N ARG A 153 1.31 25.36 -19.03
CA ARG A 153 0.82 24.48 -20.11
C ARG A 153 -0.71 24.36 -20.09
N ARG A 154 -1.33 24.40 -18.91
CA ARG A 154 -2.80 24.39 -18.79
C ARG A 154 -3.42 25.68 -19.30
N GLU A 155 -2.79 26.83 -19.02
CA GLU A 155 -3.23 28.15 -19.48
C GLU A 155 -3.07 28.30 -20.99
N GLN A 156 -1.93 27.91 -21.55
CA GLN A 156 -1.70 27.89 -23.00
C GLN A 156 -2.80 27.08 -23.72
N ARG A 157 -3.07 25.85 -23.27
CA ARG A 157 -4.15 25.03 -23.82
C ARG A 157 -5.54 25.63 -23.64
N ARG A 158 -5.74 26.52 -22.66
CA ARG A 158 -7.01 27.23 -22.47
C ARG A 158 -7.13 28.35 -23.49
N GLN A 159 -6.08 29.12 -23.70
CA GLN A 159 -6.00 30.20 -24.69
C GLN A 159 -6.22 29.65 -26.10
N GLU A 160 -5.45 28.63 -26.51
CA GLU A 160 -5.64 28.01 -27.83
C GLU A 160 -7.08 27.48 -28.04
N ARG A 161 -7.73 27.00 -26.98
CA ARG A 161 -9.14 26.56 -27.06
C ARG A 161 -10.10 27.73 -27.25
N GLN A 162 -9.80 28.90 -26.68
CA GLN A 162 -10.59 30.12 -26.87
C GLN A 162 -10.40 30.66 -28.28
N GLU A 163 -9.17 30.72 -28.78
CA GLU A 163 -8.86 31.13 -30.15
C GLU A 163 -9.56 30.23 -31.18
N ARG A 164 -9.41 28.90 -31.05
CA ARG A 164 -10.13 27.94 -31.91
C ARG A 164 -11.65 28.11 -31.86
N ARG A 165 -12.20 28.61 -30.75
CA ARG A 165 -13.63 28.88 -30.61
C ARG A 165 -14.03 30.17 -31.33
N GLN A 166 -13.23 31.23 -31.21
CA GLN A 166 -13.43 32.51 -31.89
C GLN A 166 -13.34 32.34 -33.41
N GLU A 167 -12.30 31.68 -33.89
CA GLU A 167 -12.07 31.40 -35.32
C GLU A 167 -13.23 30.58 -35.92
N ARG A 168 -13.81 29.65 -35.15
CA ARG A 168 -15.02 28.90 -35.56
C ARG A 168 -16.26 29.77 -35.60
N GLN A 169 -16.38 30.80 -34.76
CA GLN A 169 -17.50 31.73 -34.76
C GLN A 169 -17.40 32.68 -35.96
N GLU A 170 -16.22 33.23 -36.23
CA GLU A 170 -15.95 34.09 -37.38
C GLU A 170 -16.26 33.37 -38.69
N ARG A 171 -15.70 32.17 -38.90
CA ARG A 171 -16.03 31.34 -40.08
C ARG A 171 -17.51 31.02 -40.24
N ARG A 172 -18.26 30.96 -39.14
CA ARG A 172 -19.73 30.79 -39.19
C ARG A 172 -20.44 32.08 -39.58
N GLN A 173 -19.92 33.24 -39.19
CA GLN A 173 -20.46 34.54 -39.56
C GLN A 173 -20.19 34.84 -41.04
N GLU A 174 -18.97 34.61 -41.52
CA GLU A 174 -18.60 34.76 -42.94
C GLU A 174 -19.52 33.92 -43.83
N ARG A 175 -19.66 32.61 -43.54
CA ARG A 175 -20.58 31.73 -44.27
C ARG A 175 -22.05 32.17 -44.23
N ARG A 176 -22.46 32.95 -43.24
CA ARG A 176 -23.83 33.52 -43.17
C ARG A 176 -23.95 34.78 -44.02
N GLN A 177 -22.89 35.58 -44.13
CA GLN A 177 -22.84 36.76 -44.98
C GLN A 177 -22.79 36.35 -46.45
N ASP A 178 -21.96 35.37 -46.82
CA ASP A 178 -21.86 34.83 -48.19
C ASP A 178 -23.17 34.22 -48.70
N ARG A 179 -24.06 33.76 -47.82
CA ARG A 179 -25.38 33.23 -48.19
C ARG A 179 -26.46 34.30 -48.38
N ARG A 180 -26.16 35.55 -48.02
CA ARG A 180 -27.12 36.68 -48.06
C ARG A 180 -26.82 37.68 -49.18
N GLY A 181 -25.63 37.65 -49.76
CA GLY A 181 -25.27 38.39 -50.98
C GLY A 181 -25.48 37.51 -52.21
#